data_AF-A0A060Y0L3-F1
#
_entry.id   AF-A0A060Y0L3-F1
#
_cell.length_a   1.000
_cell.length_b   1.000
_cell.length_c   1.000
_cell.angle_alpha   90.00
_cell.angle_beta   90.00
_cell.angle_gamma   90.00
#
_symmetry.space_group_name_H-M   'P 1'
#
loop_
_entity.id
_entity.type
_entity.pdbx_description
1 polymer ?
#
loop_
_entity_poly.entity_id
_entity_poly.type
_entity_poly.pdbx_seq_one_letter_code
_entity_poly.pdbx_strand_id
1 'polypeptide(L)'
;MLEEQFLTSDLGEEEEEGSGRQEEERRRRRRRRKLLPDRSKAARNRANEKLVDFIVKQRRVETRLLGVIGGQQQSKWLRWFLAASRSVVDTYLEDEDQLDQVYQYLRGVYDTAPLTAPCLADVDRIRLVLDVLLPEAIIYAIAGVDKLSLVKAEDKYLKGPCLSKREREEFDWMIEQQMKMKASIGQRPAH
;
A
#
# COMPACT_ATOMS: atom_id res chain seq x y z
N MET A 1 60.95 -30.69 -46.97
CA MET A 1 59.83 -30.75 -47.93
C MET A 1 58.60 -31.10 -47.11
N LEU A 2 57.87 -30.11 -46.59
CA LEU A 2 56.78 -29.36 -47.26
C LEU A 2 55.61 -30.31 -47.54
N GLU A 3 54.35 -30.08 -47.17
CA GLU A 3 53.67 -28.89 -46.62
C GLU A 3 52.26 -29.32 -46.15
N GLU A 4 51.74 -28.60 -45.16
CA GLU A 4 50.33 -28.60 -44.74
C GLU A 4 49.40 -27.97 -45.80
N GLN A 5 48.13 -28.40 -45.83
CA GLN A 5 46.97 -27.61 -46.29
C GLN A 5 45.79 -27.99 -45.35
N PHE A 6 45.34 -27.15 -44.41
CA PHE A 6 44.30 -26.08 -44.50
C PHE A 6 42.96 -26.60 -45.09
N LEU A 7 41.73 -26.33 -44.62
CA LEU A 7 41.07 -25.35 -43.74
C LEU A 7 39.59 -25.85 -43.62
N THR A 8 38.86 -25.78 -42.48
CA THR A 8 37.84 -24.76 -42.10
C THR A 8 37.31 -25.14 -40.70
N SER A 9 37.33 -24.28 -39.66
CA SER A 9 36.32 -23.25 -39.32
C SER A 9 34.89 -23.85 -39.19
N ASP A 10 34.06 -23.61 -38.18
CA ASP A 10 33.97 -22.49 -37.24
C ASP A 10 32.88 -22.77 -36.17
N LEU A 11 33.10 -22.24 -34.97
CA LEU A 11 32.14 -21.57 -34.06
C LEU A 11 30.93 -22.32 -33.45
N GLY A 12 31.11 -22.72 -32.20
CA GLY A 12 30.50 -22.06 -31.03
C GLY A 12 29.02 -21.65 -31.12
N GLU A 13 28.13 -22.58 -30.81
CA GLU A 13 26.73 -22.31 -30.45
C GLU A 13 26.59 -22.18 -28.92
N GLU A 14 27.02 -21.07 -28.33
CA GLU A 14 26.74 -20.78 -26.91
C GLU A 14 26.37 -19.31 -26.67
N GLU A 15 25.56 -18.67 -27.51
CA GLU A 15 25.04 -17.31 -27.23
C GLU A 15 23.61 -17.05 -27.75
N GLU A 16 22.61 -17.89 -27.43
CA GLU A 16 21.20 -17.55 -27.74
C GLU A 16 20.29 -17.30 -26.52
N GLU A 17 20.64 -17.78 -25.32
CA GLU A 17 19.72 -17.63 -24.17
C GLU A 17 19.70 -16.22 -23.55
N GLY A 18 20.78 -15.45 -23.71
CA GLY A 18 20.86 -14.06 -23.23
C GLY A 18 20.13 -13.03 -24.11
N SER A 19 20.06 -13.30 -25.41
CA SER A 19 19.59 -12.36 -26.44
C SER A 19 18.06 -12.23 -26.45
N GLY A 20 17.34 -13.36 -26.39
CA GLY A 20 15.87 -13.38 -26.40
C GLY A 20 15.24 -12.67 -25.20
N ARG A 21 15.88 -12.75 -24.03
CA ARG A 21 15.40 -12.13 -22.78
C ARG A 21 15.48 -10.60 -22.82
N GLN A 22 16.59 -10.08 -23.33
CA GLN A 22 16.77 -8.62 -23.51
C GLN A 22 15.84 -8.08 -24.60
N GLU A 23 15.58 -8.85 -25.66
CA GLU A 23 14.66 -8.43 -26.71
C GLU A 23 13.20 -8.45 -26.24
N GLU A 24 12.77 -9.46 -25.48
CA GLU A 24 11.44 -9.46 -24.84
C GLU A 24 11.27 -8.27 -23.89
N GLU A 25 12.27 -7.97 -23.07
CA GLU A 25 12.20 -6.84 -22.14
C GLU A 25 12.14 -5.51 -22.90
N ARG A 26 12.92 -5.36 -23.97
CA ARG A 26 12.88 -4.20 -24.88
C ARG A 26 11.53 -4.09 -25.58
N ARG A 27 10.93 -5.19 -26.05
CA ARG A 27 9.60 -5.22 -26.66
C ARG A 27 8.51 -4.86 -25.66
N ARG A 28 8.58 -5.37 -24.42
CA ARG A 28 7.66 -5.04 -23.32
C ARG A 28 7.79 -3.56 -22.91
N ARG A 29 9.02 -3.03 -22.77
CA ARG A 29 9.28 -1.60 -22.53
C ARG A 29 8.74 -0.72 -23.65
N ARG A 30 8.91 -1.12 -24.92
CA ARG A 30 8.34 -0.42 -26.09
C ARG A 30 6.80 -0.45 -26.09
N ARG A 31 6.17 -1.55 -25.69
CA ARG A 31 4.71 -1.64 -25.52
C ARG A 31 4.22 -0.73 -24.38
N ARG A 32 4.94 -0.68 -23.24
CA ARG A 32 4.65 0.23 -22.12
C ARG A 32 4.74 1.72 -22.51
N ARG A 33 5.68 2.09 -23.40
CA ARG A 33 5.82 3.48 -23.90
C ARG A 33 4.68 3.95 -24.80
N LYS A 34 3.88 3.05 -25.38
CA LYS A 34 2.74 3.40 -26.24
C LYS A 34 1.42 3.56 -25.48
N LEU A 35 1.43 3.33 -24.16
CA LEU A 35 0.25 3.44 -23.30
C LEU A 35 0.32 4.74 -22.50
N LEU A 36 -0.82 5.42 -22.39
CA LEU A 36 -0.96 6.61 -21.55
C LEU A 36 -0.52 6.29 -20.09
N PRO A 37 -0.06 7.30 -19.34
CA PRO A 37 0.25 7.13 -17.91
C PRO A 37 -0.94 6.49 -17.17
N ASP A 38 -0.67 5.60 -16.22
CA ASP A 38 -1.74 4.98 -15.44
C ASP A 38 -2.47 6.05 -14.62
N ARG A 39 -3.71 6.31 -14.99
CA ARG A 39 -4.57 7.32 -14.34
C ARG A 39 -5.28 6.76 -13.12
N SER A 40 -5.20 5.45 -12.86
CA SER A 40 -5.92 4.78 -11.77
C SER A 40 -5.44 5.30 -10.42
N LYS A 41 -4.12 5.40 -10.20
CA LYS A 41 -3.55 5.98 -8.97
C LYS A 41 -4.01 7.43 -8.75
N ALA A 42 -3.91 8.27 -9.77
CA ALA A 42 -4.36 9.66 -9.67
C ALA A 42 -5.87 9.78 -9.37
N ALA A 43 -6.70 8.90 -9.94
CA ALA A 43 -8.13 8.87 -9.65
C ALA A 43 -8.43 8.41 -8.22
N ARG A 44 -7.68 7.42 -7.70
CA ARG A 44 -7.76 6.97 -6.31
C ARG A 44 -7.36 8.07 -5.34
N ASN A 45 -6.25 8.76 -5.59
CA ASN A 45 -5.80 9.89 -4.75
C ASN A 45 -6.85 11.01 -4.71
N ARG A 46 -7.46 11.36 -5.85
CA ARG A 46 -8.57 12.32 -5.90
C ARG A 46 -9.83 11.87 -5.16
N ALA A 47 -10.10 10.57 -5.12
CA ALA A 47 -11.19 10.04 -4.31
C ALA A 47 -10.85 10.13 -2.81
N ASN A 48 -9.61 9.82 -2.44
CA ASN A 48 -9.12 9.92 -1.07
C ASN A 48 -9.07 11.36 -0.55
N GLU A 49 -8.80 12.35 -1.40
CA GLU A 49 -8.91 13.78 -1.05
C GLU A 49 -10.30 14.11 -0.47
N LYS A 50 -11.37 13.50 -0.99
CA LYS A 50 -12.72 13.71 -0.47
C LYS A 50 -12.90 13.12 0.93
N LEU A 51 -12.25 11.99 1.21
CA LEU A 51 -12.25 11.39 2.55
C LEU A 51 -11.49 12.28 3.53
N VAL A 52 -10.30 12.75 3.13
CA VAL A 52 -9.48 13.69 3.92
C VAL A 52 -10.26 14.97 4.22
N ASP A 53 -10.92 15.56 3.21
CA ASP A 53 -11.74 16.76 3.38
C ASP A 53 -12.91 16.53 4.34
N PHE A 54 -13.57 15.36 4.25
CA PHE A 54 -14.64 14.99 5.16
C PHE A 54 -14.17 14.83 6.61
N ILE A 55 -12.97 14.27 6.80
CA ILE A 55 -12.35 14.04 8.11
C ILE A 55 -11.86 15.37 8.71
N VAL A 56 -11.00 16.08 7.98
CA VAL A 56 -10.20 17.19 8.52
C VAL A 56 -10.90 18.53 8.39
N LYS A 57 -11.43 18.85 7.20
CA LYS A 57 -12.04 20.17 6.94
C LYS A 57 -13.45 20.23 7.50
N GLN A 58 -14.25 19.20 7.23
CA GLN A 58 -15.65 19.17 7.68
C GLN A 58 -15.82 18.63 9.10
N ARG A 59 -14.79 17.97 9.66
CA ARG A 59 -14.77 17.43 11.03
C ARG A 59 -15.96 16.54 11.37
N ARG A 60 -16.56 15.90 10.36
CA ARG A 60 -17.79 15.11 10.50
C ARG A 60 -17.58 13.82 11.30
N VAL A 61 -16.33 13.40 11.48
CA VAL A 61 -15.96 12.22 12.25
C VAL A 61 -15.73 12.51 13.74
N GLU A 62 -15.62 13.78 14.13
CA GLU A 62 -15.13 14.19 15.45
C GLU A 62 -16.00 13.63 16.59
N THR A 63 -17.32 13.76 16.50
CA THR A 63 -18.27 13.23 17.49
C THR A 63 -18.12 11.71 17.68
N ARG A 64 -17.92 10.98 16.58
CA ARG A 64 -17.71 9.53 16.63
C ARG A 64 -16.39 9.19 17.33
N LEU A 65 -15.30 9.87 16.96
CA LEU A 65 -13.97 9.64 17.53
C LEU A 65 -13.93 9.96 19.02
N LEU A 66 -14.49 11.10 19.45
CA LEU A 66 -14.59 11.46 20.86
C LEU A 66 -15.41 10.43 21.65
N GLY A 67 -16.49 9.91 21.06
CA GLY A 67 -17.25 8.81 21.66
C GLY A 67 -16.42 7.54 21.85
N VAL A 68 -15.53 7.21 20.90
CA VAL A 68 -14.63 6.05 21.02
C VAL A 68 -13.56 6.30 22.09
N ILE A 69 -12.93 7.48 22.10
CA ILE A 69 -11.91 7.86 23.08
C ILE A 69 -12.48 7.88 24.51
N GLY A 70 -13.69 8.43 24.67
CA GLY A 70 -14.40 8.48 25.95
C GLY A 70 -15.09 7.17 26.36
N GLY A 71 -14.95 6.09 25.57
CA GLY A 71 -15.53 4.77 25.86
C GLY A 71 -17.07 4.69 25.73
N GLN A 72 -17.71 5.72 25.17
CA GLN A 72 -19.16 5.77 24.96
C GLN A 72 -19.61 5.02 23.70
N GLN A 73 -18.72 4.91 22.71
CA GLN A 73 -18.99 4.23 21.44
C GLN A 73 -18.18 2.95 21.32
N GLN A 74 -18.84 1.88 20.87
CA GLN A 74 -18.15 0.62 20.58
C GLN A 74 -17.33 0.75 19.30
N SER A 75 -16.05 0.38 19.38
CA SER A 75 -15.12 0.29 18.26
C SER A 75 -14.52 -1.12 18.20
N LYS A 76 -14.58 -1.75 17.01
CA LYS A 76 -13.93 -3.04 16.77
C LYS A 76 -12.42 -2.92 16.83
N TRP A 77 -11.89 -1.81 16.28
CA TRP A 77 -10.46 -1.51 16.26
C TRP A 77 -9.90 -1.29 17.66
N LEU A 78 -10.62 -0.55 18.51
CA LEU A 78 -10.23 -0.39 19.92
C LEU A 78 -10.20 -1.74 20.66
N ARG A 79 -11.19 -2.59 20.41
CA ARG A 79 -11.24 -3.93 21.01
C ARG A 79 -10.06 -4.79 20.56
N TRP A 80 -9.71 -4.77 19.28
CA TRP A 80 -8.56 -5.51 18.76
C TRP A 80 -7.23 -4.98 19.27
N PHE A 81 -7.10 -3.65 19.36
CA PHE A 81 -5.94 -2.97 19.93
C PHE A 81 -5.69 -3.40 21.37
N LEU A 82 -6.74 -3.40 22.21
CA LEU A 82 -6.65 -3.82 23.62
C LEU A 82 -6.42 -5.34 23.78
N ALA A 83 -6.88 -6.15 22.82
CA ALA A 83 -6.61 -7.58 22.79
C ALA A 83 -5.15 -7.94 22.42
N ALA A 84 -4.26 -6.94 22.30
CA ALA A 84 -2.88 -7.08 21.87
C ALA A 84 -2.70 -7.82 20.53
N SER A 85 -3.76 -7.84 19.72
CA SER A 85 -3.68 -8.36 18.36
C SER A 85 -2.83 -7.38 17.54
N ARG A 86 -1.78 -7.88 16.87
CA ARG A 86 -1.01 -7.06 15.93
C ARG A 86 -1.95 -6.62 14.82
N SER A 87 -2.37 -5.36 14.86
CA SER A 87 -3.03 -4.73 13.73
C SER A 87 -1.95 -4.07 12.89
N VAL A 88 -1.58 -4.71 11.77
CA VAL A 88 -0.92 -4.02 10.67
C VAL A 88 -2.07 -3.52 9.82
N VAL A 89 -2.53 -2.31 10.08
CA VAL A 89 -3.55 -1.69 9.24
C VAL A 89 -2.87 -1.36 7.91
N ASP A 90 -3.29 -2.04 6.84
CA ASP A 90 -2.87 -1.68 5.49
C ASP A 90 -3.18 -0.20 5.25
N THR A 91 -2.17 0.55 4.79
CA THR A 91 -2.29 1.98 4.51
C THR A 91 -3.30 2.22 3.39
N TYR A 92 -4.54 2.52 3.76
CA TYR A 92 -5.63 2.85 2.82
C TYR A 92 -5.34 4.16 2.06
N LEU A 93 -4.63 5.09 2.70
CA LEU A 93 -4.11 6.32 2.08
C LEU A 93 -2.68 6.06 1.58
N GLU A 94 -2.50 6.02 0.26
CA GLU A 94 -1.18 5.83 -0.39
C GLU A 94 -0.35 7.11 -0.49
N ASP A 95 -0.97 8.27 -0.26
CA ASP A 95 -0.35 9.58 -0.36
C ASP A 95 0.09 10.04 1.04
N GLU A 96 1.38 10.32 1.19
CA GLU A 96 1.98 10.65 2.49
C GLU A 96 1.47 11.99 3.03
N ASP A 97 1.24 12.99 2.18
CA ASP A 97 0.71 14.29 2.59
C ASP A 97 -0.73 14.16 3.10
N GLN A 98 -1.56 13.37 2.40
CA GLN A 98 -2.92 13.04 2.86
C GLN A 98 -2.91 12.33 4.22
N LEU A 99 -2.01 11.37 4.41
CA LEU A 99 -1.89 10.62 5.65
C LEU A 99 -1.42 11.53 6.79
N ASP A 100 -0.40 12.36 6.59
CA ASP A 100 0.11 13.28 7.60
C ASP A 100 -0.97 14.29 8.01
N GLN A 101 -1.72 14.83 7.05
CA GLN A 101 -2.83 15.74 7.36
C GLN A 101 -3.90 15.09 8.25
N VAL A 102 -4.29 13.86 7.94
CA VAL A 102 -5.25 13.11 8.77
C VAL A 102 -4.65 12.79 10.13
N TYR A 103 -3.39 12.36 10.19
CA TYR A 103 -2.71 12.05 11.43
C TYR A 103 -2.63 13.26 12.38
N GLN A 104 -2.20 14.41 11.88
CA GLN A 104 -2.14 15.66 12.65
C GLN A 104 -3.52 16.03 13.22
N TYR A 105 -4.57 15.90 12.40
CA TYR A 105 -5.94 16.13 12.85
C TYR A 105 -6.37 15.16 13.96
N LEU A 106 -6.16 13.86 13.77
CA LEU A 106 -6.57 12.83 14.74
C LEU A 106 -5.80 12.95 16.06
N ARG A 107 -4.51 13.28 15.99
CA ARG A 107 -3.70 13.60 17.17
C ARG A 107 -4.30 14.81 17.91
N GLY A 108 -4.67 15.87 17.19
CA GLY A 108 -5.34 17.03 17.79
C GLY A 108 -6.68 16.67 18.45
N VAL A 109 -7.51 15.83 17.82
CA VAL A 109 -8.77 15.35 18.42
C VAL A 109 -8.50 14.57 19.71
N TYR A 110 -7.48 13.72 19.73
CA TYR A 110 -7.10 12.98 20.93
C TYR A 110 -6.59 13.92 22.05
N ASP A 111 -5.70 14.86 21.72
CA ASP A 111 -5.13 15.79 22.70
C ASP A 111 -6.17 16.76 23.30
N THR A 112 -7.22 17.09 22.53
CA THR A 112 -8.34 17.95 22.98
C THR A 112 -9.51 17.18 23.62
N ALA A 113 -9.44 15.85 23.69
CA ALA A 113 -10.54 15.05 24.18
C ALA A 113 -10.78 15.33 25.69
N PRO A 114 -12.00 15.75 26.10
CA PRO A 114 -12.28 16.11 27.49
C PRO A 114 -12.32 14.90 28.42
N LEU A 115 -12.59 13.72 27.87
CA LEU A 115 -12.72 12.45 28.58
C LEU A 115 -11.96 11.39 27.81
N THR A 116 -11.05 10.72 28.51
CA THR A 116 -10.31 9.57 28.00
C THR A 116 -10.68 8.35 28.83
N ALA A 117 -11.07 7.26 28.17
CA ALA A 117 -11.42 6.03 28.85
C ALA A 117 -10.23 5.50 29.69
N PRO A 118 -10.47 4.92 30.89
CA PRO A 118 -9.37 4.43 31.74
C PRO A 118 -8.47 3.39 31.07
N CYS A 119 -9.02 2.59 30.15
CA CYS A 119 -8.26 1.60 29.38
C CYS A 119 -7.23 2.21 28.41
N LEU A 120 -7.27 3.53 28.19
CA LEU A 120 -6.36 4.28 27.32
C LEU A 120 -5.32 5.09 28.11
N ALA A 121 -5.27 4.98 29.44
CA ALA A 121 -4.37 5.80 30.25
C ALA A 121 -2.88 5.51 30.03
N ASP A 122 -2.53 4.25 29.73
CA ASP A 122 -1.14 3.78 29.61
C ASP A 122 -0.81 3.21 28.21
N VAL A 123 -1.61 3.57 27.21
CA VAL A 123 -1.42 3.08 25.85
C VAL A 123 -0.52 4.01 25.05
N ASP A 124 0.25 3.44 24.13
CA ASP A 124 1.02 4.21 23.16
C ASP A 124 0.07 5.06 22.30
N ARG A 125 0.18 6.38 22.43
CA ARG A 125 -0.66 7.36 21.73
C ARG A 125 -0.52 7.28 20.22
N ILE A 126 0.69 7.05 19.72
CA ILE A 126 0.94 6.96 18.27
C ILE A 126 0.20 5.75 17.73
N ARG A 127 0.35 4.60 18.41
CA ARG A 127 -0.37 3.38 18.03
C ARG A 127 -1.87 3.51 18.19
N LEU A 128 -2.36 4.20 19.23
CA LEU A 128 -3.80 4.45 19.36
C LEU A 128 -4.34 5.27 18.17
N VAL A 129 -3.62 6.32 17.76
CA VAL A 129 -4.03 7.14 16.61
C VAL A 129 -4.03 6.30 15.33
N LEU A 130 -2.96 5.54 15.06
CA LEU A 130 -2.80 4.80 13.81
C LEU A 130 -3.62 3.50 13.75
N ASP A 131 -3.67 2.74 14.84
CA ASP A 131 -4.30 1.41 14.88
C ASP A 131 -5.81 1.49 15.20
N VAL A 132 -6.30 2.62 15.75
CA VAL A 132 -7.70 2.77 16.17
C VAL A 132 -8.39 3.97 15.55
N LEU A 133 -7.87 5.18 15.77
CA LEU A 133 -8.57 6.40 15.32
C LEU A 133 -8.55 6.56 13.80
N LEU A 134 -7.43 6.22 13.16
CA LEU A 134 -7.27 6.29 11.72
C LEU A 134 -8.24 5.34 10.97
N PRO A 135 -8.31 4.03 11.27
CA PRO A 135 -9.29 3.16 10.63
C PRO A 135 -10.74 3.60 10.91
N GLU A 136 -11.08 3.99 12.15
CA GLU A 136 -12.43 4.49 12.47
C GLU A 136 -12.78 5.74 11.65
N ALA A 137 -11.86 6.69 11.53
CA ALA A 137 -12.07 7.92 10.78
C ALA A 137 -12.28 7.66 9.28
N ILE A 138 -11.44 6.80 8.68
CA ILE A 138 -11.54 6.45 7.26
C ILE A 138 -12.86 5.71 6.98
N ILE A 139 -13.22 4.73 7.81
CA ILE A 139 -14.46 3.97 7.63
C ILE A 139 -15.69 4.88 7.75
N TYR A 140 -15.70 5.78 8.73
CA TYR A 140 -16.79 6.73 8.90
C TYR A 140 -16.85 7.73 7.73
N ALA A 141 -15.69 8.15 7.22
CA ALA A 141 -15.62 8.99 6.03
C ALA A 141 -16.13 8.28 4.77
N ILE A 142 -15.78 7.00 4.57
CA ILE A 142 -16.31 6.17 3.48
C ILE A 142 -17.84 6.08 3.59
N ALA A 143 -18.35 5.79 4.78
CA ALA A 143 -19.80 5.72 5.02
C ALA A 143 -20.49 7.05 4.67
N GLY A 144 -19.90 8.18 5.06
CA GLY A 144 -20.43 9.52 4.78
C GLY A 144 -20.34 9.95 3.32
N VAL A 145 -19.18 9.76 2.68
CA VAL A 145 -18.90 10.20 1.31
C VAL A 145 -19.63 9.31 0.29
N ASP A 146 -19.59 7.99 0.47
CA ASP A 146 -20.22 7.04 -0.44
C ASP A 146 -21.69 6.77 -0.08
N LYS A 147 -22.19 7.34 1.02
CA LYS A 147 -23.55 7.14 1.55
C LYS A 147 -23.86 5.66 1.76
N LEU A 148 -22.91 4.94 2.38
CA LEU A 148 -23.00 3.52 2.69
C LEU A 148 -23.32 3.30 4.16
N SER A 149 -23.82 2.11 4.49
CA SER A 149 -23.88 1.67 5.89
C SER A 149 -22.47 1.43 6.43
N LEU A 150 -22.28 1.59 7.75
CA LEU A 150 -20.97 1.37 8.39
C LEU A 150 -20.40 -0.01 8.07
N VAL A 151 -21.23 -1.06 8.06
CA VAL A 151 -20.80 -2.43 7.72
C VAL A 151 -20.25 -2.53 6.29
N LYS A 152 -20.87 -1.84 5.33
CA LYS A 152 -20.38 -1.82 3.94
C LYS A 152 -19.10 -0.98 3.79
N ALA A 153 -18.99 0.09 4.57
CA ALA A 153 -17.79 0.90 4.60
C ALA A 153 -16.61 0.14 5.21
N GLU A 154 -16.85 -0.66 6.27
CA GLU A 154 -15.86 -1.57 6.85
C GLU A 154 -15.36 -2.60 5.83
N ASP A 155 -16.28 -3.26 5.10
CA ASP A 155 -15.91 -4.23 4.06
C ASP A 155 -15.07 -3.58 2.95
N LYS A 156 -15.46 -2.37 2.51
CA LYS A 156 -14.70 -1.59 1.54
C LYS A 156 -13.31 -1.21 2.05
N TYR A 157 -13.20 -0.85 3.32
CA TYR A 157 -11.94 -0.53 3.96
C TYR A 157 -11.00 -1.75 4.00
N LEU A 158 -11.51 -2.89 4.47
CA LEU A 158 -10.76 -4.16 4.54
C LEU A 158 -10.34 -4.69 3.17
N LYS A 159 -11.15 -4.47 2.15
CA LYS A 159 -10.82 -4.84 0.76
C LYS A 159 -9.68 -4.00 0.19
N GLY A 160 -9.46 -2.79 0.74
CA GLY A 160 -8.44 -1.87 0.29
C GLY A 160 -8.73 -1.23 -1.07
N PRO A 161 -7.80 -0.40 -1.57
CA PRO A 161 -7.95 0.29 -2.84
C PRO A 161 -7.90 -0.68 -4.03
N CYS A 162 -8.73 -0.42 -5.05
CA CYS A 162 -8.72 -1.23 -6.28
C CYS A 162 -7.48 -0.93 -7.12
N LEU A 163 -6.55 -1.88 -7.21
CA LEU A 163 -5.34 -1.78 -8.04
C LEU A 163 -5.64 -2.05 -9.53
N SER A 164 -4.97 -1.32 -10.41
CA SER A 164 -5.04 -1.51 -11.85
C SER A 164 -4.34 -2.80 -12.28
N LYS A 165 -4.75 -3.38 -13.42
CA LYS A 165 -4.04 -4.55 -14.00
C LYS A 165 -2.56 -4.24 -14.25
N ARG A 166 -2.27 -3.00 -14.65
CA ARG A 166 -0.89 -2.56 -14.94
C ARG A 166 -0.06 -2.43 -13.67
N GLU A 167 -0.61 -1.87 -12.59
CA GLU A 167 0.06 -1.80 -11.28
C GLU A 167 0.41 -3.21 -10.80
N ARG A 168 -0.52 -4.16 -10.97
CA ARG A 168 -0.29 -5.57 -10.65
C ARG A 168 0.83 -6.18 -11.48
N GLU A 169 0.81 -6.02 -12.81
CA GLU A 169 1.87 -6.53 -13.69
C GLU A 169 3.24 -5.89 -13.41
N GLU A 170 3.28 -4.62 -13.02
CA GLU A 170 4.50 -3.91 -12.62
C GLU A 170 5.07 -4.50 -11.33
N PHE A 171 4.21 -4.78 -10.34
CA PHE A 171 4.59 -5.42 -9.10
C PHE A 171 5.08 -6.86 -9.31
N ASP A 172 4.29 -7.69 -10.02
CA ASP A 172 4.63 -9.09 -10.32
C ASP A 172 5.98 -9.17 -11.03
N TRP A 173 6.22 -8.30 -12.01
CA TRP A 173 7.51 -8.23 -12.70
C TRP A 173 8.66 -7.88 -11.74
N MET A 174 8.48 -6.92 -10.83
CA MET A 174 9.49 -6.56 -9.84
C MET A 174 9.80 -7.73 -8.89
N ILE A 175 8.77 -8.46 -8.45
CA ILE A 175 8.94 -9.67 -7.62
C ILE A 175 9.74 -10.74 -8.39
N GLU A 176 9.40 -10.99 -9.66
CA GLU A 176 10.15 -11.93 -10.49
C GLU A 176 11.63 -11.54 -10.63
N GLN A 177 11.93 -10.24 -10.81
CA GLN A 177 13.32 -9.77 -10.89
C GLN A 177 14.06 -10.01 -9.56
N GLN A 178 13.42 -9.68 -8.43
CA GLN A 178 14.00 -9.92 -7.11
C GLN A 178 14.24 -11.41 -6.85
N MET A 179 13.32 -12.29 -7.24
CA MET A 179 13.49 -13.74 -7.14
C MET A 179 14.67 -14.24 -7.98
N LYS A 180 14.81 -13.75 -9.22
CA LYS A 180 15.94 -14.09 -10.09
C LYS A 180 17.28 -13.64 -9.51
N MET A 181 17.34 -12.42 -8.95
CA MET A 181 18.56 -11.90 -8.31
C MET A 181 18.94 -12.70 -7.05
N LYS A 182 17.96 -13.09 -6.23
CA LYS A 182 18.22 -13.92 -5.04
C LYS A 182 18.71 -15.32 -5.41
N ALA A 183 18.15 -15.91 -6.48
CA ALA A 183 18.56 -17.22 -6.96
C ALA A 183 20.00 -17.23 -7.50
N SER A 184 20.44 -16.15 -8.17
CA SER A 184 21.83 -16.05 -8.67
C SER A 184 22.85 -15.79 -7.56
N ILE A 185 22.47 -15.13 -6.46
CA ILE A 185 23.34 -14.91 -5.30
C ILE A 185 23.58 -16.21 -4.51
N GLY A 186 22.59 -17.11 -4.46
CA GLY A 186 22.70 -18.42 -3.79
C GLY A 186 23.55 -19.46 -4.52
N GLN A 187 24.01 -19.19 -5.76
CA GLN A 187 24.78 -20.11 -6.58
C GLN A 187 26.29 -19.80 -6.66
N ARG A 188 26.82 -18.84 -5.88
CA ARG A 188 28.28 -18.61 -5.85
C ARG A 188 28.98 -19.79 -5.15
N PRO A 189 29.80 -20.60 -5.83
CA PRO A 189 30.59 -21.63 -5.17
C PRO A 189 31.59 -20.99 -4.22
N ALA A 190 31.69 -21.52 -3.00
CA ALA A 190 32.76 -21.19 -2.07
C ALA A 190 34.08 -21.64 -2.70
N HIS A 191 34.97 -20.67 -2.94
CA HIS A 191 36.33 -20.90 -3.41
C HIS A 191 37.17 -21.63 -2.37
#